data_AF-A0A5J4QA78-F1
#
_entry.id   AF-A0A5J4QA78-F1
#
_cell.length_a   1.000
_cell.length_b   1.000
_cell.length_c   1.000
_cell.angle_alpha   90.00
_cell.angle_beta   90.00
_cell.angle_gamma   90.00
#
_symmetry.space_group_name_H-M   'P 1'
#
loop_
_entity.id
_entity.type
_entity.pdbx_description
1 polymer ?
#
loop_
_entity_poly.entity_id
_entity_poly.type
_entity_poly.pdbx_seq_one_letter_code
_entity_poly.pdbx_strand_id
1 'polypeptide(L)' 'MQKKFNRLKVVLVEQDKTGKWLAGAIGKNEATISRWCSNVTQPSIETFVQIAEALNVDVRELFKPTKMKE' A
#
# COMPACT_ATOMS: atom_id res chain seq x y z
N MET A 1 19.48 6.03 -4.68
CA MET A 1 18.02 5.93 -4.90
C MET A 1 17.45 4.89 -3.95
N GLN A 2 16.47 5.24 -3.13
CA GLN A 2 15.87 4.31 -2.18
C GLN A 2 14.95 3.32 -2.92
N LYS A 3 15.15 2.02 -2.67
CA LYS A 3 14.36 0.95 -3.30
C LYS A 3 12.93 1.02 -2.78
N LYS A 4 11.94 1.15 -3.67
CA LYS A 4 10.51 1.11 -3.33
C LYS A 4 10.08 -0.35 -3.28
N PHE A 5 9.67 -0.83 -2.10
CA PHE A 5 9.25 -2.21 -1.88
C PHE A 5 7.77 -2.41 -2.21
N ASN A 6 6.92 -1.52 -1.68
CA ASN A 6 5.49 -1.53 -1.95
C ASN A 6 5.13 -0.54 -3.06
N ARG A 7 3.98 -0.77 -3.69
CA ARG A 7 3.35 0.10 -4.70
C ARG A 7 1.99 0.64 -4.22
N LEU A 8 1.78 0.77 -2.91
CA LEU A 8 0.51 1.16 -2.31
C LEU A 8 -0.06 2.45 -2.92
N LYS A 9 0.80 3.47 -3.10
CA LYS A 9 0.36 4.74 -3.72
C LYS A 9 -0.22 4.54 -5.12
N VAL A 10 0.34 3.63 -5.90
CA VAL A 10 -0.12 3.33 -7.26
C VAL A 10 -1.46 2.62 -7.20
N VAL A 11 -1.58 1.60 -6.35
CA VAL A 11 -2.84 0.83 -6.17
C VAL A 11 -3.98 1.73 -5.69
N LEU A 12 -3.71 2.67 -4.79
CA LEU A 12 -4.71 3.66 -4.36
C LEU A 12 -5.21 4.52 -5.53
N VAL A 13 -4.32 4.94 -6.42
CA VAL A 13 -4.70 5.71 -7.62
C VAL A 13 -5.46 4.84 -8.62
N GLU A 14 -5.03 3.59 -8.84
CA GLU A 14 -5.72 2.62 -9.71
C GLU A 14 -7.14 2.31 -9.23
N GLN A 15 -7.39 2.38 -7.91
CA GLN A 15 -8.69 2.13 -7.28
C GLN A 15 -9.51 3.43 -7.03
N ASP A 16 -9.05 4.59 -7.50
CA ASP A 16 -9.65 5.90 -7.22
C ASP A 16 -9.89 6.17 -5.72
N LYS A 17 -8.94 5.74 -4.88
CA LYS A 17 -8.94 5.93 -3.42
C LYS A 17 -7.85 6.88 -2.97
N THR A 18 -8.14 7.61 -1.90
CA THR A 18 -7.16 8.51 -1.28
C THR A 18 -6.48 7.86 -0.07
N GLY A 19 -5.31 8.36 0.31
CA GLY A 19 -4.65 7.94 1.55
C GLY A 19 -5.50 8.22 2.80
N LYS A 20 -6.30 9.30 2.77
CA LYS A 20 -7.29 9.64 3.80
C LYS A 20 -8.41 8.60 3.88
N TRP A 21 -8.89 8.13 2.74
CA TRP A 21 -9.88 7.05 2.70
C TRP A 21 -9.31 5.77 3.32
N LEU A 22 -8.09 5.37 2.95
CA LEU A 22 -7.45 4.18 3.51
C LEU A 22 -7.23 4.31 5.01
N ALA A 23 -6.77 5.47 5.48
CA ALA A 23 -6.62 5.79 6.90
C ALA A 23 -7.92 5.51 7.68
N GLY A 24 -9.06 5.96 7.15
CA GLY A 24 -10.38 5.66 7.73
C GLY A 24 -10.74 4.17 7.67
N ALA A 25 -10.53 3.52 6.52
CA ALA A 25 -10.91 2.13 6.28
C ALA A 25 -10.22 1.13 7.22
N ILE A 26 -8.94 1.35 7.56
CA ILE A 26 -8.16 0.46 8.43
C ILE A 26 -7.83 1.06 9.81
N GLY A 27 -8.48 2.17 10.18
CA GLY A 27 -8.32 2.81 11.48
C GLY A 27 -6.89 3.28 11.79
N LYS A 28 -6.19 3.84 10.80
CA LYS A 28 -4.82 4.37 10.94
C LYS A 28 -4.78 5.87 10.71
N ASN A 29 -3.70 6.52 11.14
CA ASN A 29 -3.48 7.94 10.89
C ASN A 29 -3.01 8.17 9.43
N GLU A 30 -3.51 9.23 8.79
CA GLU A 30 -3.09 9.69 7.46
C GLU A 30 -1.56 9.86 7.34
N ALA A 31 -0.88 10.35 8.39
CA ALA A 31 0.57 10.49 8.41
C ALA A 31 1.32 9.15 8.31
N THR A 32 0.71 8.08 8.83
CA THR A 32 1.25 6.71 8.72
C THR A 32 1.05 6.18 7.30
N ILE A 33 -0.15 6.34 6.73
CA ILE A 33 -0.43 5.97 5.34
C ILE A 33 0.49 6.70 4.37
N SER A 34 0.71 8.00 4.58
CA SER A 34 1.61 8.82 3.75
C SER A 34 3.05 8.30 3.75
N ARG A 35 3.56 7.87 4.93
CA ARG A 35 4.88 7.25 5.05
C ARG A 35 4.96 5.90 4.32
N TRP A 36 3.90 5.09 4.35
CA TRP A 36 3.83 3.84 3.60
C TRP A 36 3.80 4.06 2.09
N CYS A 37 2.96 4.99 1.62
CA CYS A 37 2.90 5.41 0.21
C CYS A 37 4.23 5.94 -0.31
N SER A 38 4.95 6.67 0.54
CA SER A 38 6.29 7.19 0.25
C SER A 38 7.42 6.18 0.45
N ASN A 39 7.09 4.95 0.89
CA ASN A 39 8.04 3.88 1.22
C ASN A 39 9.08 4.25 2.30
N VAL A 40 8.82 5.29 3.10
CA VAL A 40 9.69 5.71 4.22
C VAL A 40 9.68 4.66 5.34
N THR A 41 8.50 4.13 5.62
CA THR A 41 8.28 2.97 6.49
C THR A 41 7.42 1.94 5.77
N GLN A 42 7.43 0.71 6.23
CA GLN A 42 6.59 -0.36 5.68
C GLN A 42 5.49 -0.74 6.68
N PRO A 43 4.27 -1.07 6.21
CA PRO A 43 3.28 -1.77 7.01
C PRO A 43 3.82 -3.14 7.49
N SER A 44 3.26 -3.66 8.59
CA SER A 44 3.47 -5.07 8.93
C SER A 44 2.78 -5.97 7.89
N ILE A 45 3.14 -7.26 7.85
CA ILE A 45 2.51 -8.23 6.95
C ILE A 45 1.00 -8.28 7.21
N GLU A 46 0.57 -8.34 8.47
CA GLU A 46 -0.84 -8.30 8.86
C GLU A 46 -1.55 -7.04 8.35
N THR A 47 -0.87 -5.89 8.42
CA THR A 47 -1.42 -4.63 7.91
C THR A 47 -1.52 -4.64 6.38
N PHE A 48 -0.58 -5.26 5.67
CA PHE A 48 -0.70 -5.44 4.22
C PHE A 48 -1.93 -6.27 3.84
N VAL A 49 -2.22 -7.33 4.60
CA VAL A 49 -3.43 -8.14 4.41
C VAL A 49 -4.68 -7.29 4.63
N GLN A 50 -4.75 -6.52 5.73
CA GLN A 50 -5.87 -5.61 6.00
C GLN A 50 -6.07 -4.56 4.89
N ILE A 51 -4.97 -4.01 4.35
CA ILE A 51 -5.03 -3.06 3.23
C ILE A 51 -5.57 -3.73 1.97
N ALA A 52 -5.12 -4.97 1.68
CA ALA A 52 -5.55 -5.73 0.52
C ALA A 52 -7.05 -6.07 0.60
N GLU A 53 -7.53 -6.48 1.77
CA GLU A 53 -8.95 -6.71 2.06
C GLU A 53 -9.78 -5.43 1.89
N ALA A 54 -9.32 -4.30 2.47
CA ALA A 54 -10.01 -3.03 2.34
C ALA A 54 -10.11 -2.55 0.88
N LEU A 55 -9.08 -2.80 0.08
CA LEU A 55 -9.03 -2.42 -1.33
C LEU A 55 -9.62 -3.49 -2.27
N ASN A 56 -10.02 -4.65 -1.74
CA ASN A 56 -10.48 -5.81 -2.50
C ASN A 56 -9.50 -6.22 -3.64
N VAL A 57 -8.21 -6.32 -3.30
CA VAL A 57 -7.13 -6.74 -4.21
C VAL A 57 -6.34 -7.90 -3.60
N ASP A 58 -5.57 -8.61 -4.42
CA ASP A 58 -4.61 -9.58 -3.91
C ASP A 58 -3.45 -8.86 -3.21
N VAL A 59 -3.02 -9.34 -2.04
CA VAL A 59 -1.91 -8.74 -1.28
C VAL A 59 -0.61 -8.63 -2.08
N ARG A 60 -0.39 -9.51 -3.05
CA ARG A 60 0.77 -9.48 -3.97
C ARG A 60 0.77 -8.25 -4.86
N GLU A 61 -0.39 -7.69 -5.17
CA GLU A 61 -0.53 -6.46 -5.96
C GLU A 61 -0.01 -5.22 -5.22
N LEU A 62 0.11 -5.28 -3.89
CA LEU A 62 0.66 -4.20 -3.09
C LEU A 62 2.19 -4.12 -3.17
N PHE A 63 2.86 -5.13 -3.74
CA PHE A 63 4.33 -5.20 -3.82
C PHE A 63 4.86 -4.96 -5.22
N LYS A 64 6.08 -4.46 -5.30
CA LYS A 64 6.81 -4.44 -6.57
C LYS A 64 7.37 -5.84 -6.87
N PRO A 65 7.25 -6.34 -8.11
CA PRO A 65 7.88 -7.59 -8.49
C PRO A 65 9.40 -7.46 -8.37
N THR A 66 10.04 -8.52 -7.88
CA THR A 66 11.50 -8.58 -7.76
C THR A 66 12.19 -8.96 -9.07
N LYS A 67 11.44 -9.56 -10.00
CA LYS A 67 11.86 -9.95 -11.36
C LYS A 67 10.74 -9.56 -12.33
N MET A 68 11.09 -9.04 -13.50
CA MET A 68 10.13 -8.93 -14.60
C MET A 68 9.90 -10.35 -15.14
N LYS A 69 8.66 -10.68 -15.50
CA LYS A 69 8.38 -11.93 -16.23
C LYS A 69 9.01 -11.78 -17.62
N GLU A 70 9.75 -12.81 -18.04
CA GLU A 70 10.28 -12.95 -19.41
C GLU A 70 9.14 -13.07 -20.43
#